data_AF-A0A345QM32-F1
#
_entry.id   AF-A0A345QM32-F1
#
_cell.length_a   1.000
_cell.length_b   1.000
_cell.length_c   1.000
_cell.angle_alpha   90.00
_cell.angle_beta   90.00
_cell.angle_gamma   90.00
#
_symmetry.space_group_name_H-M   'P 1'
#
loop_
_entity.id
_entity.type
_entity.pdbx_description
1 polymer ?
#
loop_
_entity_poly.entity_id
_entity_poly.type
_entity_poly.pdbx_seq_one_letter_code
_entity_poly.pdbx_strand_id
1 'polypeptide(L)'
;MVILKQTWAVLAVLSWGSASAAGTCLPPIAPLMPTDTDDVRAYADLLRRDAETYFDDVEQYFRCQDQERREVFEQAREVSEDYARVLEILGSDS
;
A
#
# COMPACT_ATOMS: atom_id res chain seq x y z
N MET A 1 -5.24 -41.68 -12.46
CA MET A 1 -6.25 -40.61 -12.69
C MET A 1 -6.55 -39.77 -11.43
N VAL A 2 -6.44 -40.33 -10.22
CA VAL A 2 -6.57 -39.58 -8.94
C VAL A 2 -5.39 -38.63 -8.69
N ILE A 3 -4.17 -39.05 -9.03
CA ILE A 3 -2.93 -38.28 -8.84
C ILE A 3 -2.94 -37.00 -9.71
N LEU A 4 -3.46 -37.09 -10.94
CA LEU A 4 -3.58 -35.95 -11.85
C LEU A 4 -4.63 -34.93 -11.38
N LYS A 5 -5.64 -35.35 -10.62
CA LYS A 5 -6.64 -34.43 -10.04
C LYS A 5 -6.12 -33.74 -8.79
N GLN A 6 -5.32 -34.42 -7.97
CA GLN A 6 -4.73 -33.84 -6.77
C GLN A 6 -3.68 -32.78 -7.08
N THR A 7 -2.87 -32.97 -8.12
CA THR A 7 -1.89 -31.96 -8.53
C THR A 7 -2.55 -30.66 -8.99
N TRP A 8 -3.72 -30.75 -9.65
CA TRP A 8 -4.49 -29.57 -10.08
C TRP A 8 -5.10 -28.82 -8.91
N ALA A 9 -5.56 -29.53 -7.87
CA ALA A 9 -6.06 -28.90 -6.65
C ALA A 9 -4.96 -28.14 -5.90
N VAL A 10 -3.74 -28.70 -5.83
CA VAL A 10 -2.60 -28.03 -5.17
C VAL A 10 -2.14 -26.80 -5.97
N LEU A 11 -2.12 -26.87 -7.31
CA LEU A 11 -1.82 -25.72 -8.17
C LEU A 11 -2.86 -24.60 -8.07
N ALA A 12 -4.14 -24.93 -7.93
CA ALA A 12 -5.21 -23.93 -7.76
C ALA A 12 -5.16 -23.23 -6.39
N VAL A 13 -4.71 -23.92 -5.34
CA VAL A 13 -4.54 -23.33 -4.00
C VAL A 13 -3.33 -22.38 -3.95
N LEU A 14 -2.26 -22.68 -4.69
CA LEU A 14 -1.08 -21.82 -4.77
C LEU A 14 -1.28 -20.54 -5.60
N SER A 15 -2.29 -20.50 -6.49
CA SER A 15 -2.62 -19.29 -7.27
C SER A 15 -3.52 -18.29 -6.52
N TRP A 16 -3.96 -18.63 -5.30
CA TRP A 16 -4.68 -17.72 -4.40
C TRP A 16 -3.78 -17.02 -3.39
N GLY A 17 -2.46 -17.11 -3.55
CA GLY A 17 -1.57 -16.13 -2.95
C GLY A 17 -1.95 -14.77 -3.51
N SER A 18 -2.62 -13.95 -2.70
CA SER A 18 -2.98 -12.58 -3.02
C SER A 18 -1.79 -11.92 -3.70
N ALA A 19 -1.94 -11.64 -4.99
CA ALA A 19 -1.09 -10.68 -5.65
C ALA A 19 -1.47 -9.33 -5.04
N SER A 20 -0.95 -9.05 -3.84
CA SER A 20 -0.69 -7.67 -3.44
C SER A 20 0.31 -7.21 -4.48
N ALA A 21 -0.20 -6.59 -5.54
CA ALA A 21 0.60 -5.83 -6.46
C ALA A 21 1.21 -4.71 -5.60
N ALA A 22 2.36 -4.99 -5.01
CA ALA A 22 3.19 -4.02 -4.33
C ALA A 22 3.80 -3.12 -5.41
N GLY A 23 2.96 -2.35 -6.10
CA GLY A 23 3.34 -1.02 -6.51
C GLY A 23 3.49 -0.25 -5.22
N THR A 24 4.68 -0.29 -4.63
CA THR A 24 5.01 0.45 -3.41
C THR A 24 4.49 1.87 -3.60
N CYS A 25 3.60 2.35 -2.73
CA CYS A 25 3.10 3.72 -2.83
C CYS A 25 4.32 4.66 -2.90
N LEU A 26 4.57 5.24 -4.08
CA LEU A 26 5.77 6.04 -4.33
C LEU A 26 5.45 7.50 -4.00
N PRO A 27 6.23 8.14 -3.13
CA PRO A 27 6.01 9.53 -2.81
C PRO A 27 6.31 10.41 -4.04
N PRO A 28 5.50 11.44 -4.31
CA PRO A 28 5.77 12.37 -5.39
C PRO A 28 7.00 13.22 -5.09
N ILE A 29 7.73 13.58 -6.14
CA ILE A 29 8.91 14.45 -6.05
C ILE A 29 8.44 15.90 -6.07
N ALA A 30 8.86 16.68 -5.07
CA ALA A 30 8.53 18.09 -5.03
C ALA A 30 9.15 18.82 -6.25
N PRO A 31 8.37 19.64 -6.99
CA PRO A 31 8.91 20.42 -8.09
C PRO A 31 9.89 21.48 -7.58
N LEU A 32 10.87 21.82 -8.41
CA LEU A 32 11.81 22.90 -8.11
C LEU A 32 11.08 24.24 -8.14
N MET A 33 11.24 25.05 -7.10
CA MET A 33 10.68 26.40 -7.06
C MET A 33 11.76 27.44 -7.35
N PRO A 34 11.56 28.31 -8.37
CA PRO A 34 12.45 29.45 -8.59
C PRO A 34 12.33 30.46 -7.44
N THR A 35 13.46 31.09 -7.10
CA THR A 35 13.53 32.12 -6.04
C THR A 35 13.46 33.53 -6.60
N ASP A 36 13.79 33.71 -7.88
CA ASP A 36 13.73 34.99 -8.57
C ASP A 36 12.28 35.29 -9.03
N THR A 37 11.80 36.49 -8.76
CA THR A 37 10.42 36.88 -9.06
C THR A 37 10.15 37.07 -10.56
N ASP A 38 11.18 37.42 -11.33
CA ASP A 38 11.06 37.53 -12.78
C ASP A 38 10.94 36.14 -13.42
N ASP A 39 11.68 35.15 -12.91
CA ASP A 39 11.50 33.74 -13.30
C ASP A 39 10.10 33.23 -12.93
N VAL A 40 9.60 33.55 -11.73
CA VAL A 40 8.23 33.18 -11.33
C VAL A 40 7.19 33.74 -12.30
N ARG A 41 7.33 35.00 -12.74
CA ARG A 41 6.41 35.60 -13.72
C ARG A 41 6.57 35.00 -15.10
N ALA A 42 7.81 34.79 -15.54
CA ALA A 42 8.11 34.24 -16.86
C ALA A 42 7.55 32.81 -17.03
N TYR A 43 7.59 32.01 -15.96
CA TYR A 43 7.16 30.61 -15.97
C TYR A 43 5.85 30.34 -15.22
N ALA A 44 5.03 31.37 -14.96
CA ALA A 44 3.84 31.25 -14.12
C ALA A 44 2.88 30.13 -14.55
N ASP A 45 2.66 29.95 -15.86
CA ASP A 45 1.77 28.90 -16.37
C ASP A 45 2.36 27.49 -16.23
N LEU A 46 3.69 27.36 -16.31
CA LEU A 46 4.36 26.09 -16.03
C LEU A 46 4.26 25.76 -14.54
N LEU A 47 4.58 26.71 -13.67
CA LEU A 47 4.51 26.54 -12.22
C LEU A 47 3.10 26.18 -11.72
N ARG A 48 2.04 26.74 -12.35
CA ARG A 48 0.65 26.36 -12.05
C ARG A 48 0.37 24.91 -12.40
N ARG A 49 0.75 24.46 -13.59
CA ARG A 49 0.56 23.06 -14.01
C ARG A 49 1.38 22.09 -13.18
N ASP A 50 2.61 22.46 -12.81
CA ASP A 50 3.46 21.65 -11.94
C ASP A 50 2.83 21.52 -10.55
N ALA A 51 2.22 22.58 -10.02
CA ALA A 51 1.49 22.52 -8.77
C ALA A 51 0.26 21.59 -8.87
N GLU A 52 -0.56 21.73 -9.90
CA GLU A 52 -1.71 20.85 -10.16
C GLU A 52 -1.28 19.38 -10.22
N THR A 53 -0.29 19.08 -11.05
CA THR A 53 0.25 17.72 -11.22
C THR A 53 0.80 17.16 -9.91
N TYR A 54 1.60 17.96 -9.18
CA TYR A 54 2.18 17.53 -7.91
C TYR A 54 1.10 17.18 -6.88
N PHE A 55 0.05 18.00 -6.75
CA PHE A 55 -1.00 17.74 -5.77
C PHE A 55 -1.93 16.58 -6.16
N ASP A 56 -2.18 16.37 -7.45
CA ASP A 56 -2.88 15.18 -7.94
C ASP A 56 -2.09 13.90 -7.58
N ASP A 57 -0.77 13.91 -7.78
CA ASP A 57 0.11 12.80 -7.41
C ASP A 57 0.16 12.58 -5.88
N VAL A 58 0.15 13.66 -5.08
CA VAL A 58 0.05 13.58 -3.61
C VAL A 58 -1.26 12.90 -3.19
N GLU A 59 -2.39 13.25 -3.80
CA GLU A 59 -3.68 12.61 -3.48
C GLU A 59 -3.65 11.12 -3.82
N GLN A 60 -3.13 10.76 -5.01
CA GLN A 60 -3.00 9.37 -5.40
C GLN A 60 -2.10 8.59 -4.43
N TYR A 61 -0.98 9.17 -4.00
CA TYR A 61 -0.09 8.59 -3.02
C TYR A 61 -0.79 8.33 -1.67
N PHE A 62 -1.54 9.30 -1.15
CA PHE A 62 -2.27 9.12 0.11
C PHE A 62 -3.37 8.07 -0.01
N ARG A 63 -4.08 8.01 -1.13
CA ARG A 63 -5.08 6.95 -1.36
C ARG A 63 -4.45 5.57 -1.37
N CYS A 64 -3.27 5.42 -1.98
CA CYS A 64 -2.51 4.19 -1.96
C CYS A 64 -2.10 3.82 -0.52
N GLN A 65 -1.48 4.74 0.23
CA GLN A 65 -1.07 4.48 1.62
C GLN A 65 -2.23 4.13 2.54
N ASP A 66 -3.38 4.78 2.36
CA ASP A 66 -4.58 4.48 3.14
C ASP A 66 -5.10 3.07 2.85
N GLN A 67 -4.92 2.56 1.64
CA GLN A 67 -5.23 1.17 1.30
C GLN A 67 -4.26 0.21 2.03
N GLU A 68 -2.96 0.42 1.90
CA GLU A 68 -1.95 -0.41 2.57
C GLU A 68 -2.16 -0.43 4.09
N ARG A 69 -2.45 0.73 4.69
CA ARG A 69 -2.74 0.86 6.12
C ARG A 69 -3.95 0.01 6.53
N ARG A 70 -5.02 0.00 5.74
CA ARG A 70 -6.21 -0.81 6.02
C ARG A 70 -5.89 -2.30 5.95
N GLU A 71 -5.17 -2.73 4.93
CA GLU A 71 -4.80 -4.14 4.74
C GLU A 71 -3.92 -4.65 5.88
N VAL A 72 -2.89 -3.88 6.27
CA VAL A 72 -2.02 -4.21 7.40
C VAL A 72 -2.77 -4.17 8.73
N PHE A 73 -3.72 -3.25 8.89
CA PHE A 73 -4.53 -3.18 10.10
C PHE A 73 -5.38 -4.42 10.31
N GLU A 74 -6.05 -4.92 9.26
CA GLU A 74 -6.83 -6.16 9.35
C GLU A 74 -5.94 -7.37 9.66
N GLN A 75 -4.76 -7.48 9.03
CA GLN A 75 -3.80 -8.52 9.36
C GLN A 75 -3.36 -8.45 10.83
N ALA A 76 -3.04 -7.25 11.32
CA ALA A 76 -2.63 -7.07 12.71
C ALA A 76 -3.77 -7.44 13.68
N ARG A 77 -5.03 -7.16 13.32
CA ARG A 77 -6.20 -7.59 14.09
C ARG A 77 -6.29 -9.11 14.20
N GLU A 78 -6.26 -9.82 13.07
CA GLU A 78 -6.34 -11.29 13.04
C GLU A 78 -5.23 -11.93 13.88
N VAL A 79 -3.99 -11.49 13.66
CA VAL A 79 -2.83 -11.99 14.40
C VAL A 79 -2.96 -11.70 15.90
N SER A 80 -3.48 -10.53 16.28
CA SER A 80 -3.70 -10.18 17.68
C SER A 80 -4.71 -11.10 18.37
N GLU A 81 -5.77 -11.51 17.68
CA GLU A 81 -6.77 -12.45 18.21
C GLU A 81 -6.17 -13.84 18.45
N ASP A 82 -5.30 -14.30 17.56
CA ASP A 82 -4.56 -15.56 17.75
C ASP A 82 -3.60 -15.50 18.95
N TYR A 83 -2.84 -14.40 19.08
CA TYR A 83 -1.98 -14.21 20.24
C TYR A 83 -2.77 -14.12 21.55
N ALA A 84 -3.94 -13.48 21.55
CA ALA A 84 -4.81 -13.42 22.73
C ALA A 84 -5.19 -14.84 23.21
N ARG A 85 -5.59 -15.73 22.28
CA ARG A 85 -5.90 -17.13 22.61
C ARG A 85 -4.71 -17.88 23.19
N VAL A 86 -3.50 -17.68 22.64
CA VAL A 86 -2.29 -18.30 23.18
C VAL A 86 -2.03 -17.85 24.62
N LEU A 87 -2.18 -16.56 24.90
CA LEU A 87 -1.99 -16.00 26.23
C LEU A 87 -3.02 -16.50 27.23
N GLU A 88 -4.28 -16.70 26.81
CA GLU A 88 -5.32 -17.32 27.65
C GLU A 88 -4.94 -18.74 28.05
N ILE A 89 -4.44 -19.56 27.11
CA ILE A 89 -4.00 -20.93 27.39
C ILE A 89 -2.84 -20.93 28.40
N LEU A 90 -1.81 -20.11 28.15
CA LEU A 90 -0.64 -20.04 29.02
C LEU A 90 -0.96 -19.52 30.43
N GLY A 91 -1.97 -18.65 30.57
CA GLY A 91 -2.46 -18.18 31.86
C GLY A 91 -3.37 -19.17 32.59
N SER A 92 -3.91 -20.17 31.89
CA SER A 92 -4.73 -21.23 32.48
C SER A 92 -3.93 -22.42 33.03
N ASP A 93 -2.65 -22.54 32.62
CA ASP A 93 -1.71 -23.58 33.07
C ASP A 93 -0.95 -23.20 34.37
N SER A 94 -1.21 -22.02 34.93
CA SER A 94 -0.63 -21.50 36.19
C SER A 94 -1.63 -21.48 37.32
#